data_AF-A0A1Z1MQV9-F1
#
_entry.id   AF-A0A1Z1MQV9-F1
#
_cell.length_a   1.000
_cell.length_b   1.000
_cell.length_c   1.000
_cell.angle_alpha   90.00
_cell.angle_beta   90.00
_cell.angle_gamma   90.00
#
_symmetry.space_group_name_H-M   'P 1'
#
loop_
_entity.id
_entity.type
_entity.pdbx_description
1 polymer ?
#
loop_
_entity_poly.entity_id
_entity_poly.type
_entity_poly.pdbx_seq_one_letter_code
_entity_poly.pdbx_strand_id
1 'polypeptide(L)'
;MLTNFLVKSIIKILNHKFYLINLSIISLTFGFFIASILSTLPAQTGDWGIISAAIIVTFNEIISKIIYCSGKKNKYFLKLLNNIKIGILYGLFVDAFKLGS
;
A
#
# COMPACT_ATOMS: atom_id res chain seq x y z
N MET A 1 6.03 -15.45 -40.35
CA MET A 1 7.01 -15.82 -39.30
C MET A 1 7.39 -14.64 -38.42
N LEU A 2 7.79 -13.49 -39.00
CA LEU A 2 8.11 -12.26 -38.26
C LEU A 2 6.92 -11.69 -37.46
N THR A 3 5.71 -11.75 -38.03
CA THR A 3 4.45 -11.29 -37.41
C THR A 3 4.13 -12.03 -36.11
N ASN A 4 4.23 -13.35 -36.11
CA ASN A 4 4.01 -14.16 -34.90
C ASN A 4 5.04 -13.89 -33.80
N PHE A 5 6.29 -13.56 -34.17
CA PHE A 5 7.33 -13.21 -33.21
C PHE A 5 7.05 -11.85 -32.52
N LEU A 6 6.60 -10.86 -33.29
CA LEU A 6 6.20 -9.55 -32.76
C LEU A 6 4.99 -9.67 -31.82
N VAL A 7 3.95 -10.40 -32.24
CA VAL A 7 2.74 -10.62 -31.42
C VAL A 7 3.10 -11.28 -30.08
N LYS A 8 3.95 -12.32 -30.10
CA LYS A 8 4.37 -13.02 -28.88
C LYS A 8 5.16 -12.12 -27.93
N SER A 9 5.97 -11.20 -28.47
CA SER A 9 6.73 -10.22 -27.69
C SER A 9 5.81 -9.18 -27.03
N ILE A 10 4.81 -8.69 -27.77
CA ILE A 10 3.82 -7.73 -27.25
C ILE A 10 2.98 -8.34 -26.13
N ILE A 11 2.49 -9.57 -26.31
CA ILE A 11 1.71 -10.29 -25.29
C ILE A 11 2.54 -10.48 -24.01
N LYS A 12 3.82 -10.83 -24.13
CA LYS A 12 4.72 -10.97 -22.98
C LYS A 12 4.89 -9.67 -22.20
N ILE A 13 5.05 -8.55 -22.89
CA ILE A 13 5.18 -7.22 -22.27
C ILE A 13 3.88 -6.82 -21.57
N LEU A 14 2.74 -7.03 -22.22
CA LEU A 14 1.42 -6.75 -21.64
C LEU A 14 1.19 -7.57 -20.38
N ASN A 15 1.37 -8.90 -20.43
CA ASN A 15 1.16 -9.77 -19.27
C ASN A 15 2.04 -9.39 -18.08
N HIS A 16 3.30 -9.05 -18.32
CA HIS A 16 4.19 -8.59 -17.26
C HIS A 16 3.73 -7.27 -16.63
N LYS A 17 3.29 -6.30 -17.44
CA LYS A 17 2.72 -5.04 -16.93
C LYS A 17 1.42 -5.26 -16.15
N PHE A 18 0.52 -6.10 -16.65
CA PHE A 18 -0.73 -6.45 -15.98
C PHE A 18 -0.48 -7.12 -14.62
N TYR A 19 0.47 -8.06 -14.55
CA TYR A 19 0.83 -8.70 -13.28
C TYR A 19 1.31 -7.68 -12.24
N LEU A 20 2.17 -6.73 -12.64
CA LEU A 20 2.67 -5.68 -11.75
C LEU A 20 1.56 -4.73 -11.27
N ILE A 21 0.62 -4.38 -12.13
CA ILE A 21 -0.54 -3.55 -11.78
C ILE A 21 -1.45 -4.29 -10.80
N ASN A 22 -1.76 -5.56 -11.06
CA ASN A 22 -2.58 -6.37 -10.17
C ASN A 22 -1.95 -6.48 -8.78
N LEU A 23 -0.65 -6.76 -8.70
CA LEU A 23 0.04 -6.81 -7.41
C LEU A 23 0.00 -5.46 -6.68
N SER A 24 0.10 -4.36 -7.43
CA SER A 24 0.02 -3.01 -6.88
C SER A 24 -1.37 -2.72 -6.31
N ILE A 25 -2.44 -3.09 -7.02
CA ILE A 25 -3.83 -2.92 -6.57
C ILE A 25 -4.08 -3.76 -5.31
N ILE A 26 -3.68 -5.04 -5.32
CA ILE A 26 -3.83 -5.94 -4.16
C ILE A 26 -3.09 -5.37 -2.94
N SER A 27 -1.88 -4.86 -3.14
CA SER A 27 -1.11 -4.25 -2.04
C SER A 27 -1.77 -2.98 -1.48
N LEU A 28 -2.43 -2.19 -2.33
CA LEU A 28 -3.15 -0.98 -1.92
C LEU A 28 -4.43 -1.33 -1.17
N THR A 29 -5.23 -2.27 -1.69
CA THR A 29 -6.48 -2.70 -1.04
C THR A 29 -6.22 -3.41 0.29
N PHE A 30 -5.11 -4.16 0.38
CA PHE A 30 -4.65 -4.75 1.63
C PHE A 30 -4.30 -3.68 2.68
N GLY A 31 -3.58 -2.63 2.28
CA GLY A 31 -3.31 -1.48 3.16
C GLY A 31 -4.59 -0.77 3.63
N PHE A 32 -5.55 -0.58 2.73
CA PHE A 32 -6.85 0.00 3.07
C PHE A 32 -7.63 -0.84 4.09
N PHE A 33 -7.58 -2.17 3.98
CA PHE A 33 -8.20 -3.07 4.95
C PHE A 33 -7.53 -2.97 6.32
N ILE A 34 -6.20 -2.92 6.38
CA ILE A 34 -5.46 -2.71 7.63
C ILE A 34 -5.88 -1.40 8.31
N ALA A 35 -6.08 -0.32 7.54
CA ALA A 35 -6.56 0.94 8.09
C ALA A 35 -7.93 0.84 8.77
N SER A 36 -8.89 0.10 8.19
CA SER A 36 -10.21 -0.11 8.83
C SER A 36 -10.13 -0.88 10.15
N ILE A 37 -9.15 -1.79 10.29
CA ILE A 37 -8.90 -2.47 11.56
C ILE A 37 -8.27 -1.50 12.56
N LEU A 38 -7.27 -0.72 12.12
CA LEU A 38 -6.60 0.28 12.95
C LEU A 38 -7.53 1.42 13.40
N SER A 39 -8.54 1.79 12.62
CA SER A 39 -9.50 2.84 12.97
C SER A 39 -10.53 2.36 14.00
N THR A 40 -10.85 1.06 14.01
CA THR A 40 -11.86 0.48 14.91
C THR A 40 -11.31 0.08 16.27
N LEU A 41 -10.03 -0.34 16.37
CA LEU A 41 -9.40 -0.73 17.64
C LEU A 41 -9.41 0.37 18.73
N PRO A 42 -9.06 1.65 18.45
CA PRO A 42 -9.01 2.71 19.46
C PRO A 42 -10.39 3.32 19.73
N ALA A 43 -11.31 3.23 18.77
CA ALA A 43 -12.66 3.79 18.88
C ALA A 43 -13.54 3.03 19.89
N GLN A 44 -13.16 1.79 20.25
CA GLN A 44 -13.95 0.96 21.15
C GLN A 44 -13.84 1.38 22.63
N THR A 45 -12.75 2.05 23.03
CA THR A 45 -12.47 2.40 24.44
C THR A 45 -12.31 3.90 24.69
N GLY A 46 -12.47 4.76 23.68
CA GLY A 46 -12.54 6.23 23.80
C GLY A 46 -11.21 6.94 24.11
N ASP A 47 -10.38 6.38 25.00
CA ASP A 47 -9.19 7.05 25.54
C ASP A 47 -7.90 6.75 24.77
N TRP A 48 -7.92 5.79 23.85
CA TRP A 48 -6.72 5.24 23.22
C TRP A 48 -6.29 5.97 21.93
N GLY A 49 -6.90 7.13 21.63
CA GLY A 49 -6.64 7.89 20.41
C GLY A 49 -5.18 8.32 20.25
N ILE A 50 -4.54 8.80 21.32
CA ILE A 50 -3.13 9.23 21.30
C ILE A 50 -2.20 8.04 21.01
N ILE A 51 -2.48 6.88 21.62
CA ILE A 51 -1.69 5.65 21.43
C ILE A 51 -1.82 5.18 19.97
N SER A 52 -3.03 5.22 19.41
CA SER A 52 -3.26 4.88 18.00
C SER A 52 -2.49 5.80 17.05
N ALA A 53 -2.56 7.12 17.28
CA ALA A 53 -1.81 8.09 16.48
C ALA A 53 -0.29 7.83 16.54
N ALA A 54 0.25 7.52 17.72
CA ALA A 54 1.66 7.16 17.89
C ALA A 54 2.04 5.87 17.13
N ILE A 55 1.19 4.85 17.14
CA ILE A 55 1.39 3.61 16.38
C ILE A 55 1.42 3.88 14.87
N ILE A 56 0.48 4.69 14.37
CA ILE A 56 0.39 5.04 12.96
C ILE A 56 1.64 5.83 12.51
N VAL A 57 2.07 6.81 13.31
CA VAL A 57 3.25 7.64 13.02
C VAL A 57 4.53 6.81 13.05
N THR A 58 4.73 5.97 14.08
CA THR A 58 5.90 5.09 14.17
C THR A 58 5.95 4.09 13.01
N PHE A 59 4.83 3.51 12.62
CA PHE A 59 4.76 2.63 11.46
C PHE A 59 5.12 3.36 10.15
N ASN A 60 4.61 4.58 9.96
CA ASN A 60 4.96 5.42 8.81
C ASN A 60 6.46 5.74 8.76
N GLU A 61 7.06 6.03 9.90
CA GLU A 61 8.49 6.33 10.02
C GLU A 61 9.34 5.09 9.72
N ILE A 62 8.95 3.92 10.25
CA ILE A 62 9.62 2.63 9.98
C ILE A 62 9.60 2.32 8.48
N ILE A 63 8.44 2.45 7.81
CA ILE A 63 8.36 2.21 6.35
C ILE A 63 9.25 3.20 5.61
N SER A 64 9.24 4.48 6.00
CA SER A 64 10.07 5.50 5.35
C SER A 64 11.55 5.18 5.50
N LYS A 65 11.99 4.80 6.71
CA LYS A 65 13.36 4.34 6.98
C LYS A 65 13.73 3.13 6.13
N ILE A 66 12.84 2.14 5.98
CA ILE A 66 13.07 0.97 5.13
C ILE A 66 13.26 1.38 3.67
N ILE A 67 12.43 2.31 3.16
CA ILE A 67 12.54 2.80 1.79
C ILE A 67 13.89 3.50 1.55
N TYR A 68 14.32 4.35 2.48
CA TYR A 68 15.60 5.07 2.38
C TYR A 68 16.81 4.15 2.55
N CYS A 69 16.80 3.22 3.50
CA CYS A 69 17.92 2.31 3.77
C CYS A 69 18.12 1.23 2.69
N SER A 70 17.05 0.81 1.99
CA SER A 70 17.11 -0.37 1.11
C SER A 70 17.85 -0.13 -0.21
N GLY A 71 18.19 1.12 -0.55
CA GLY A 71 18.94 1.45 -1.77
C GLY A 71 18.29 0.92 -3.07
N LYS A 72 19.02 0.93 -4.19
CA LYS A 72 18.49 0.51 -5.51
C LYS A 72 18.19 -1.00 -5.64
N LYS A 73 18.46 -1.82 -4.62
CA LYS A 73 18.54 -3.29 -4.75
C LYS A 73 17.19 -4.01 -4.83
N ASN A 74 16.08 -3.44 -4.33
CA ASN A 74 14.76 -4.10 -4.36
C ASN A 74 13.59 -3.18 -4.72
N LYS A 75 13.62 -2.59 -5.92
CA LYS A 75 12.60 -1.62 -6.38
C LYS A 75 11.16 -2.18 -6.37
N TYR A 76 10.95 -3.46 -6.68
CA TYR A 76 9.61 -4.05 -6.73
C TYR A 76 8.99 -4.23 -5.35
N PHE A 77 9.74 -4.82 -4.41
CA PHE A 77 9.26 -5.01 -3.04
C PHE A 77 9.03 -3.67 -2.33
N LEU A 78 9.93 -2.70 -2.53
CA LEU A 78 9.76 -1.34 -2.02
C LEU A 78 8.52 -0.66 -2.58
N LYS A 79 8.20 -0.88 -3.86
CA LYS A 79 6.99 -0.36 -4.48
C LYS A 79 5.73 -0.95 -3.84
N LEU A 80 5.72 -2.24 -3.52
CA LEU A 80 4.60 -2.89 -2.84
C LEU A 80 4.40 -2.36 -1.41
N LEU A 81 5.49 -2.22 -0.64
CA LEU A 81 5.44 -1.61 0.69
C LEU A 81 4.93 -0.17 0.64
N ASN A 82 5.36 0.60 -0.37
CA ASN A 82 4.87 1.96 -0.55
C ASN A 82 3.38 2.01 -0.91
N ASN A 83 2.89 1.08 -1.74
CA ASN A 83 1.46 0.98 -2.04
C ASN A 83 0.64 0.60 -0.80
N ILE A 84 1.13 -0.30 0.06
CA ILE A 84 0.50 -0.63 1.34
C ILE A 84 0.43 0.62 2.23
N LYS A 85 1.54 1.36 2.34
CA LYS A 85 1.61 2.63 3.07
C LYS A 85 0.54 3.64 2.60
N ILE A 86 0.44 3.82 1.29
CA ILE A 86 -0.56 4.70 0.67
C ILE A 86 -1.98 4.20 0.99
N GLY A 87 -2.22 2.89 0.88
CA GLY A 87 -3.51 2.30 1.22
C GLY A 87 -3.93 2.54 2.67
N ILE A 88 -3.00 2.40 3.62
CA ILE A 88 -3.26 2.66 5.05
C ILE A 88 -3.61 4.13 5.29
N LEU A 89 -2.80 5.05 4.76
CA LEU A 89 -3.04 6.50 4.90
C LEU A 89 -4.38 6.90 4.29
N TYR A 90 -4.71 6.39 3.11
CA TYR A 90 -5.96 6.69 2.44
C TYR A 90 -7.16 6.12 3.20
N GLY A 91 -7.08 4.89 3.71
CA GLY A 91 -8.14 4.28 4.51
C GLY A 91 -8.43 5.05 5.79
N LEU A 92 -7.39 5.43 6.54
CA LEU A 92 -7.53 6.24 7.75
C LEU A 92 -8.12 7.62 7.46
N PHE A 93 -7.71 8.26 6.35
CA PHE A 93 -8.25 9.55 5.93
C PHE A 93 -9.74 9.46 5.59
N VAL A 94 -10.15 8.43 4.84
CA VAL A 94 -11.55 8.19 4.49
C VAL A 94 -12.39 7.94 5.74
N ASP A 95 -11.91 7.13 6.68
CA ASP A 95 -12.64 6.86 7.93
C ASP A 95 -12.74 8.10 8.82
N ALA A 96 -11.68 8.91 8.91
CA ALA A 96 -11.73 10.19 9.62
C ALA A 96 -12.73 11.17 8.96
N PHE A 97 -12.80 11.19 7.63
CA PHE A 97 -13.77 12.03 6.91
C PHE A 97 -15.21 11.58 7.15
N LYS A 98 -15.47 10.27 7.25
CA LYS A 98 -16.80 9.73 7.60
C LYS A 98 -17.24 10.11 9.01
N LEU A 99 -16.31 10.18 9.96
CA LEU A 99 -16.59 10.49 11.37
C LEU A 99 -16.64 12.00 11.65
N GLY A 100 -16.03 12.81 10.77
CA GLY A 100 -15.98 14.27 10.89
C GLY A 100 -17.09 15.02 10.16
N SER A 101 -18.00 14.32 9.46
CA SER A 101 -19.20 14.87 8.81
C SER A 101 -20.46 14.64 9.64
#